data_AF-A0A7S2K599-F1
#
_entry.id   AF-A0A7S2K599-F1
#
_cell.length_a   1.000
_cell.length_b   1.000
_cell.length_c   1.000
_cell.angle_alpha   90.00
_cell.angle_beta   90.00
_cell.angle_gamma   90.00
#
_symmetry.space_group_name_H-M   'P 1'
#
loop_
_entity.id
_entity.type
_entity.pdbx_description
1 polymer ?
#
loop_
_entity_poly.entity_id
_entity_poly.type
_entity_poly.pdbx_seq_one_letter_code
_entity_poly.pdbx_strand_id
1 'polypeptide(L)'
;SGAGPIVCAIAVLCWYLIIASEMHGVIRFSLAVWCLPRGDTRILEGAPGGELQLASIAPRRRAAVLLVQFIRLLVAIALGVYGGHFLVYTTTPQELVLNAVALEFVMDIDELLFRVAAPSSVQALLTRVREVPIPQMRQCKGANFTAIVMFVTPVLVCAWTVLFELAPAITARQQAWDSLCGGSRQFVVATDGLGRPHWSSTEPYVRGQRYRVDGVMQEAVELVRGNRTDLASSLLVQDPNLDEVTEETSQSVAQASSGLECSDADAGQAPASASSVSRPWTMGRGILQAVTGNESLAACSDVAPFCLLVGLVGIRARQWCPVTCGCHSPRSGLLIDQPSLGCPGLCADAYRAESGLAHCREQSLQDTSQDDGFMAYVRGIQAVFVQRGFEAPGLVALADQMLARGCQAVADGGRRAEPLCTGSLAFNGTTTRHFRSVRDFCPVACGC
;
A
#
# COMPACT_ATOMS: atom_id res chain seq x y z
N SER A 1 6.28 26.37 -3.79
CA SER A 1 5.32 25.80 -4.76
C SER A 1 5.65 26.12 -6.22
N GLY A 2 6.05 27.35 -6.61
CA GLY A 2 6.15 27.73 -8.04
C GLY A 2 7.19 27.05 -8.96
N ALA A 3 8.09 26.19 -8.46
CA ALA A 3 9.17 25.63 -9.29
C ALA A 3 8.73 24.52 -10.26
N GLY A 4 7.79 23.66 -9.87
CA GLY A 4 7.37 22.48 -10.66
C GLY A 4 6.87 22.82 -12.08
N PRO A 5 5.92 23.77 -12.25
CA PRO A 5 5.44 24.17 -13.56
C PRO A 5 6.53 24.73 -14.49
N ILE A 6 7.55 25.40 -13.93
CA ILE A 6 8.68 25.96 -14.69
C ILE A 6 9.56 24.82 -15.21
N VAL A 7 9.89 23.82 -14.38
CA VAL A 7 10.66 22.64 -14.81
C VAL A 7 9.91 21.85 -15.88
N CYS A 8 8.59 21.68 -15.72
CA CYS A 8 7.74 21.04 -16.75
C CYS A 8 7.76 21.79 -18.08
N ALA A 9 7.62 23.12 -18.06
CA ALA A 9 7.67 23.94 -19.26
C ALA A 9 9.04 23.90 -19.96
N ILE A 10 10.14 23.84 -19.20
CA ILE A 10 11.50 23.69 -19.75
C ILE A 10 11.66 22.32 -20.44
N ALA A 11 11.24 21.22 -19.80
CA ALA A 11 11.35 19.88 -20.41
C ALA A 11 10.50 19.76 -21.68
N VAL A 12 9.28 20.31 -21.69
CA VAL A 12 8.40 20.33 -22.87
C VAL A 12 8.98 21.22 -23.98
N LEU A 13 9.64 22.35 -23.66
CA LEU A 13 10.35 23.16 -24.64
C LEU A 13 11.55 22.40 -25.24
N CYS A 14 12.36 21.74 -24.42
CA CYS A 14 13.46 20.89 -24.89
C CYS A 14 12.96 19.79 -25.82
N TRP A 15 11.88 19.09 -25.44
CA TRP A 15 11.24 18.07 -26.27
C TRP A 15 10.85 18.61 -27.67
N TYR A 16 10.17 19.75 -27.73
CA TYR A 16 9.78 20.35 -29.01
C TYR A 16 10.96 20.89 -29.82
N LEU A 17 12.08 21.25 -29.20
CA LEU A 17 13.32 21.62 -29.91
C LEU A 17 14.00 20.41 -30.54
N ILE A 18 14.05 19.25 -29.87
CA ILE A 18 14.63 18.01 -30.43
C ILE A 18 13.78 17.53 -31.63
N ILE A 19 12.45 17.49 -31.45
CA ILE A 19 11.49 17.17 -32.53
C ILE A 19 11.66 18.12 -33.72
N ALA A 20 11.94 19.41 -33.48
CA ALA A 20 12.18 20.38 -34.53
C ALA A 20 13.51 20.17 -35.28
N SER A 21 14.59 19.81 -34.60
CA SER A 21 15.84 19.44 -35.28
C SER A 21 15.64 18.24 -36.21
N GLU A 22 14.87 17.24 -35.79
CA GLU A 22 14.57 16.07 -36.62
C GLU A 22 13.67 16.39 -37.81
N MET A 23 12.58 17.14 -37.61
CA MET A 23 11.76 17.62 -38.73
C MET A 23 12.60 18.45 -39.73
N HIS A 24 13.52 19.28 -39.25
CA HIS A 24 14.41 20.06 -40.10
C HIS A 24 15.36 19.18 -40.94
N GLY A 25 15.93 18.13 -40.34
CA GLY A 25 16.76 17.14 -41.03
C GLY A 25 15.99 16.40 -42.12
N VAL A 26 14.84 15.82 -41.78
CA VAL A 26 13.96 15.09 -42.70
C VAL A 26 13.48 15.96 -43.86
N ILE A 27 13.07 17.21 -43.58
CA ILE A 27 12.63 18.15 -44.62
C ILE A 27 13.79 18.54 -45.54
N ARG A 28 14.98 18.87 -45.00
CA ARG A 28 16.15 19.24 -45.81
C ARG A 28 16.61 18.11 -46.71
N PHE A 29 16.72 16.89 -46.17
CA PHE A 29 17.09 15.71 -46.96
C PHE A 29 16.04 15.41 -48.04
N SER A 30 14.74 15.49 -47.70
CA SER A 30 13.65 15.33 -48.66
C SER A 30 13.72 16.35 -49.80
N LEU A 31 14.00 17.62 -49.51
CA LEU A 31 14.18 18.68 -50.51
C LEU A 31 15.40 18.42 -51.40
N ALA A 32 16.53 18.00 -50.84
CA ALA A 32 17.73 17.64 -51.61
C ALA A 32 17.43 16.49 -52.59
N VAL A 33 16.79 15.41 -52.11
CA VAL A 33 16.34 14.28 -52.94
C VAL A 33 15.30 14.70 -53.97
N TRP A 34 14.48 15.72 -53.68
CA TRP A 34 13.51 16.26 -54.63
C TRP A 34 14.17 17.07 -55.76
N CYS A 35 15.29 17.74 -55.50
CA CYS A 35 16.04 18.51 -56.48
C CYS A 35 17.01 17.67 -57.34
N LEU A 36 17.36 16.43 -56.92
CA LEU A 36 18.22 15.56 -57.71
C LEU A 36 17.66 15.24 -59.12
N PRO A 37 18.51 15.22 -60.17
CA PRO A 37 18.12 14.85 -61.52
C PRO A 37 17.51 13.45 -61.63
N ARG A 38 16.47 13.34 -62.46
CA ARG A 38 15.81 12.06 -62.80
C ARG A 38 16.54 11.41 -63.97
N GLY A 39 16.94 10.16 -63.81
CA GLY A 39 17.61 9.34 -64.84
C GLY A 39 17.95 7.97 -64.29
N ASP A 40 18.73 7.15 -65.00
CA ASP A 40 19.29 5.94 -64.39
C ASP A 40 20.18 6.30 -63.19
N THR A 41 20.34 5.39 -62.23
CA THR A 41 21.15 5.71 -61.04
C THR A 41 22.62 5.67 -61.40
N ARG A 42 23.23 6.85 -61.53
CA ARG A 42 24.64 7.01 -61.92
C ARG A 42 25.40 7.70 -60.79
N ILE A 43 26.39 6.98 -60.29
CA ILE A 43 27.43 7.52 -59.41
C ILE A 43 28.63 7.78 -60.32
N LEU A 44 29.16 9.00 -60.28
CA LEU A 44 30.38 9.39 -60.97
C LEU A 44 31.50 9.50 -59.94
N GLU A 45 32.69 9.04 -60.29
CA GLU A 45 33.90 9.42 -59.55
C GLU A 45 34.21 10.89 -59.83
N GLY A 46 34.49 11.65 -58.78
CA GLY A 46 34.74 13.08 -58.84
C GLY A 46 36.16 13.45 -59.30
N ALA A 47 36.51 14.71 -59.11
CA ALA A 47 37.86 15.23 -59.30
C ALA A 47 38.91 14.39 -58.53
N PRO A 48 40.20 14.35 -58.97
CA PRO A 48 41.21 13.43 -58.45
C PRO A 48 41.35 13.53 -56.93
N GLY A 49 40.87 12.49 -56.25
CA GLY A 49 40.63 12.46 -54.80
C GLY A 49 39.72 11.31 -54.33
N GLY A 50 38.91 10.74 -55.24
CA GLY A 50 38.14 9.52 -54.97
C GLY A 50 36.76 9.74 -54.33
N GLU A 51 36.27 10.97 -54.30
CA GLU A 51 34.88 11.28 -53.93
C GLU A 51 33.88 10.68 -54.92
N LEU A 52 32.74 10.20 -54.43
CA LEU A 52 31.63 9.74 -55.26
C LEU A 52 30.53 10.82 -55.33
N GLN A 53 30.19 11.29 -56.53
CA GLN A 53 29.06 12.19 -56.78
C GLN A 53 27.85 11.43 -57.35
N LEU A 54 26.67 11.62 -56.74
CA LEU A 54 25.41 11.09 -57.24
C LEU A 54 24.83 12.02 -58.33
N ALA A 55 25.05 11.68 -59.60
CA ALA A 55 24.68 12.53 -60.73
C ALA A 55 23.19 12.46 -61.10
N SER A 56 22.59 11.26 -60.99
CA SER A 56 21.17 11.04 -61.27
C SER A 56 20.63 9.85 -60.47
N ILE A 57 19.33 9.89 -60.14
CA ILE A 57 18.64 8.85 -59.37
C ILE A 57 17.42 8.29 -60.11
N ALA A 58 17.30 6.95 -60.11
CA ALA A 58 16.17 6.25 -60.72
C ALA A 58 14.84 6.64 -60.04
N PRO A 59 13.76 6.89 -60.80
CA PRO A 59 12.50 7.40 -60.23
C PRO A 59 11.90 6.44 -59.19
N ARG A 60 12.07 5.12 -59.35
CA ARG A 60 11.67 4.11 -58.35
C ARG A 60 12.45 4.24 -57.03
N ARG A 61 13.78 4.45 -57.10
CA ARG A 61 14.62 4.64 -55.91
C ARG A 61 14.30 5.96 -55.21
N ARG A 62 14.13 7.05 -55.97
CA ARG A 62 13.70 8.35 -55.45
C ARG A 62 12.32 8.28 -54.76
N ALA A 63 11.36 7.57 -55.34
CA ALA A 63 10.05 7.35 -54.73
C ALA A 63 10.16 6.57 -53.41
N ALA A 64 10.96 5.50 -53.36
CA ALA A 64 11.20 4.74 -52.13
C ALA A 64 11.87 5.58 -51.03
N VAL A 65 12.89 6.39 -51.37
CA VAL A 65 13.57 7.28 -50.41
C VAL A 65 12.61 8.35 -49.87
N LEU A 66 11.81 8.98 -50.73
CA LEU A 66 10.81 9.97 -50.29
C LEU A 66 9.68 9.33 -49.46
N LEU A 67 9.31 8.07 -49.73
CA LEU A 67 8.35 7.32 -48.91
C LEU A 67 8.89 7.02 -47.51
N VAL A 68 10.15 6.57 -47.39
CA VAL A 68 10.80 6.33 -46.08
C VAL A 68 10.88 7.63 -45.28
N GLN A 69 11.25 8.74 -45.91
CA GLN A 69 11.33 10.04 -45.24
C GLN A 69 9.95 10.60 -44.87
N PHE A 70 8.91 10.33 -45.66
CA PHE A 70 7.52 10.62 -45.28
C PHE A 70 7.08 9.81 -44.06
N ILE A 71 7.48 8.53 -43.95
CA ILE A 71 7.21 7.72 -42.77
C ILE A 71 7.98 8.25 -41.54
N ARG A 72 9.27 8.60 -41.66
CA ARG A 72 10.03 9.24 -40.55
C ARG A 72 9.39 10.55 -40.11
N LEU A 73 8.90 11.37 -41.04
CA LEU A 73 8.16 12.60 -40.72
C LEU A 73 6.85 12.31 -39.98
N LEU A 74 6.05 11.33 -40.40
CA LEU A 74 4.82 10.94 -39.70
C LEU A 74 5.10 10.43 -38.28
N VAL A 75 6.16 9.61 -38.10
CA VAL A 75 6.59 9.12 -36.79
C VAL A 75 7.05 10.29 -35.90
N ALA A 76 7.84 11.22 -36.42
CA ALA A 76 8.27 12.42 -35.68
C ALA A 76 7.09 13.33 -35.28
N ILE A 77 6.07 13.50 -36.14
CA ILE A 77 4.84 14.22 -35.80
C ILE A 77 4.09 13.50 -34.67
N ALA A 78 3.90 12.18 -34.79
CA ALA A 78 3.19 11.38 -33.80
C ALA A 78 3.91 11.38 -32.43
N LEU A 79 5.23 11.16 -32.41
CA LEU A 79 6.04 11.25 -31.19
C LEU A 79 6.00 12.67 -30.61
N GLY A 80 6.07 13.72 -31.43
CA GLY A 80 5.97 15.10 -30.96
C GLY A 80 4.68 15.38 -30.18
N VAL A 81 3.53 14.91 -30.71
CA VAL A 81 2.22 15.05 -30.06
C VAL A 81 2.10 14.16 -28.82
N TYR A 82 2.28 12.85 -28.95
CA TYR A 82 2.06 11.90 -27.85
C TYR A 82 3.13 12.03 -26.75
N GLY A 83 4.38 12.34 -27.10
CA GLY A 83 5.46 12.61 -26.15
C GLY A 83 5.23 13.91 -25.37
N GLY A 84 4.73 14.97 -26.03
CA GLY A 84 4.37 16.22 -25.34
C GLY A 84 3.25 16.01 -24.32
N HIS A 85 2.22 15.25 -24.69
CA HIS A 85 1.15 14.84 -23.78
C HIS A 85 1.70 13.97 -22.63
N PHE A 86 2.53 12.96 -22.91
CA PHE A 86 3.14 12.09 -21.91
C PHE A 86 3.97 12.86 -20.86
N LEU A 87 4.75 13.86 -21.30
CA LEU A 87 5.52 14.73 -20.40
C LEU A 87 4.59 15.58 -19.50
N VAL A 88 3.53 16.19 -20.05
CA VAL A 88 2.57 16.99 -19.26
C VAL A 88 1.86 16.16 -18.18
N TYR A 89 1.52 14.90 -18.48
CA TYR A 89 0.86 14.02 -17.51
C TYR A 89 1.80 13.38 -16.48
N THR A 90 3.11 13.47 -16.65
CA THR A 90 4.08 12.99 -15.65
C THR A 90 3.91 13.73 -14.30
N THR A 91 4.13 13.02 -13.19
CA THR A 91 3.82 13.51 -11.84
C THR A 91 5.03 13.97 -11.03
N THR A 92 6.19 13.31 -11.15
CA THR A 92 7.42 13.76 -10.47
C THR A 92 8.39 14.45 -11.43
N PRO A 93 9.17 15.45 -10.97
CA PRO A 93 10.19 16.10 -11.81
C PRO A 93 11.37 15.18 -12.14
N GLN A 94 11.59 14.10 -11.38
CA GLN A 94 12.59 13.07 -11.66
C GLN A 94 12.18 12.23 -12.88
N GLU A 95 10.96 11.69 -12.87
CA GLU A 95 10.39 10.96 -14.01
C GLU A 95 10.30 11.84 -15.26
N LEU A 96 9.95 13.13 -15.11
CA LEU A 96 9.83 14.08 -16.22
C LEU A 96 11.13 14.18 -17.05
N VAL A 97 12.29 14.24 -16.39
CA VAL A 97 13.60 14.27 -17.07
C VAL A 97 13.94 12.91 -17.68
N LEU A 98 13.68 11.82 -16.96
CA LEU A 98 13.93 10.46 -17.45
C LEU A 98 13.08 10.13 -18.69
N ASN A 99 11.81 10.54 -18.68
CA ASN A 99 10.86 10.38 -19.77
C ASN A 99 11.26 11.19 -21.01
N ALA A 100 11.78 12.41 -20.82
CA ALA A 100 12.28 13.22 -21.94
C ALA A 100 13.49 12.57 -22.62
N VAL A 101 14.47 12.08 -21.85
CA VAL A 101 15.65 11.37 -22.37
C VAL A 101 15.29 10.01 -22.99
N ALA A 102 14.30 9.30 -22.43
CA ALA A 102 13.80 8.06 -23.04
C ALA A 102 13.12 8.30 -24.39
N LEU A 103 12.36 9.39 -24.54
CA LEU A 103 11.75 9.79 -25.81
C LEU A 103 12.79 10.28 -26.84
N GLU A 104 13.87 10.95 -26.39
CA GLU A 104 15.03 11.29 -27.21
C GLU A 104 15.69 10.03 -27.78
N PHE A 105 16.02 9.06 -26.93
CA PHE A 105 16.57 7.76 -27.35
C PHE A 105 15.67 7.03 -28.36
N VAL A 106 14.34 7.09 -28.21
CA VAL A 106 13.40 6.45 -29.14
C VAL A 106 13.47 7.04 -30.56
N MET A 107 13.87 8.30 -30.74
CA MET A 107 14.08 8.87 -32.07
C MET A 107 15.40 8.40 -32.71
N ASP A 108 16.46 8.23 -31.92
CA ASP A 108 17.77 7.74 -32.37
C ASP A 108 17.78 6.24 -32.75
N ILE A 109 16.72 5.48 -32.42
CA ILE A 109 16.63 4.04 -32.71
C ILE A 109 16.81 3.74 -34.22
N ASP A 110 16.34 4.58 -35.13
CA ASP A 110 16.44 4.27 -36.57
C ASP A 110 17.87 4.41 -37.13
N GLU A 111 18.63 5.40 -36.66
CA GLU A 111 20.07 5.59 -36.93
C GLU A 111 20.92 4.52 -36.23
N LEU A 112 20.58 4.12 -35.00
CA LEU A 112 21.23 3.00 -34.31
C LEU A 112 21.00 1.68 -35.04
N LEU A 113 19.76 1.38 -35.45
CA LEU A 113 19.44 0.21 -36.28
C LEU A 113 20.16 0.27 -37.63
N PHE A 114 20.25 1.44 -38.26
CA PHE A 114 21.00 1.60 -39.51
C PHE A 114 22.49 1.25 -39.33
N ARG A 115 23.16 1.78 -38.30
CA ARG A 115 24.57 1.51 -38.02
C ARG A 115 24.87 0.03 -37.74
N VAL A 116 23.92 -0.70 -37.15
CA VAL A 116 24.08 -2.14 -36.84
C VAL A 116 23.68 -3.05 -38.00
N ALA A 117 22.62 -2.72 -38.74
CA ALA A 117 22.04 -3.61 -39.76
C ALA A 117 22.51 -3.32 -41.20
N ALA A 118 23.00 -2.11 -41.50
CA ALA A 118 23.49 -1.79 -42.85
C ALA A 118 24.83 -2.51 -43.14
N PRO A 119 24.96 -3.29 -44.23
CA PRO A 119 26.21 -3.96 -44.57
C PRO A 119 27.39 -3.00 -44.68
N SER A 120 28.58 -3.45 -44.29
CA SER A 120 29.80 -2.63 -44.28
C SER A 120 30.13 -1.97 -45.63
N SER A 121 29.73 -2.59 -46.74
CA SER A 121 29.84 -2.03 -48.10
C SER A 121 28.93 -0.83 -48.34
N VAL A 122 27.75 -0.76 -47.72
CA VAL A 122 26.85 0.40 -47.77
C VAL A 122 27.42 1.54 -46.91
N GLN A 123 27.93 1.22 -45.73
CA GLN A 123 28.58 2.21 -44.84
C GLN A 123 29.86 2.80 -45.48
N ALA A 124 30.69 1.95 -46.10
CA ALA A 124 31.89 2.36 -46.83
C ALA A 124 31.60 3.11 -48.15
N LEU A 125 30.38 2.99 -48.70
CA LEU A 125 29.93 3.77 -49.84
C LEU A 125 29.39 5.13 -49.38
N LEU A 126 28.55 5.18 -48.34
CA LEU A 126 28.01 6.43 -47.80
C LEU A 126 29.10 7.37 -47.30
N THR A 127 30.12 6.85 -46.63
CA THR A 127 31.30 7.62 -46.18
C THR A 127 32.19 8.15 -47.33
N ARG A 128 31.92 7.75 -48.59
CA ARG A 128 32.58 8.27 -49.80
C ARG A 128 31.66 9.11 -50.68
N VAL A 129 30.35 9.14 -50.41
CA VAL A 129 29.41 9.99 -51.15
C VAL A 129 29.55 11.43 -50.66
N ARG A 130 29.91 12.32 -51.59
CA ARG A 130 30.01 13.76 -51.31
C ARG A 130 28.65 14.32 -50.89
N GLU A 131 28.66 15.27 -49.96
CA GLU A 131 27.46 16.00 -49.53
C GLU A 131 26.62 16.47 -50.72
N VAL A 132 25.32 16.14 -50.71
CA VAL A 132 24.39 16.53 -51.77
C VAL A 132 24.17 18.04 -51.67
N PRO A 133 24.43 18.84 -52.73
CA PRO A 133 24.30 20.29 -52.66
C PRO A 133 22.85 20.70 -52.45
N ILE A 134 22.51 21.07 -51.22
CA ILE A 134 21.18 21.56 -50.85
C ILE A 134 20.95 22.92 -51.54
N PRO A 135 19.83 23.10 -52.27
CA PRO A 135 19.54 24.40 -52.89
C PRO A 135 19.42 25.47 -51.80
N GLN A 136 20.11 26.60 -51.98
CA GLN A 136 20.02 27.71 -51.04
C GLN A 136 18.58 28.23 -50.96
N MET A 137 17.95 28.03 -49.81
CA MET A 137 16.57 28.46 -49.56
C MET A 137 16.49 29.99 -49.60
N ARG A 138 15.40 30.54 -50.14
CA ARG A 138 15.25 31.99 -50.40
C ARG A 138 15.47 32.81 -49.12
N GLN A 139 16.63 33.45 -49.02
CA GLN A 139 16.91 34.47 -48.02
C GLN A 139 16.12 35.73 -48.36
N CYS A 140 15.38 36.29 -47.41
CA CYS A 140 14.60 37.50 -47.61
C CYS A 140 15.15 38.61 -46.70
N LYS A 141 15.74 39.66 -47.29
CA LYS A 141 16.42 40.75 -46.56
C LYS A 141 17.45 40.25 -45.52
N GLY A 142 18.23 39.22 -45.87
CA GLY A 142 19.23 38.59 -44.98
C GLY A 142 18.65 37.61 -43.96
N ALA A 143 17.34 37.60 -43.72
CA ALA A 143 16.70 36.64 -42.84
C ALA A 143 16.49 35.28 -43.54
N ASN A 144 16.91 34.20 -42.89
CA ASN A 144 16.56 32.83 -43.30
C ASN A 144 15.19 32.47 -42.70
N PHE A 145 14.13 32.58 -43.51
CA PHE A 145 12.75 32.31 -43.09
C PHE A 145 12.58 30.92 -42.47
N THR A 146 13.28 29.90 -43.00
CA THR A 146 13.23 28.54 -42.44
C THR A 146 13.81 28.47 -41.04
N ALA A 147 14.90 29.18 -40.74
CA ALA A 147 15.46 29.22 -39.38
C ALA A 147 14.52 29.92 -38.38
N ILE A 148 13.82 30.97 -38.83
CA ILE A 148 12.79 31.64 -38.01
C ILE A 148 11.64 30.68 -37.71
N VAL A 149 11.10 29.99 -38.72
CA VAL A 149 10.01 29.01 -38.53
C VAL A 149 10.45 27.88 -37.59
N MET A 150 11.63 27.28 -37.80
CA MET A 150 12.09 26.17 -36.95
C MET A 150 12.35 26.56 -35.49
N PHE A 151 12.57 27.85 -35.17
CA PHE A 151 12.71 28.31 -33.79
C PHE A 151 11.40 28.81 -33.18
N VAL A 152 10.57 29.53 -33.96
CA VAL A 152 9.31 30.10 -33.49
C VAL A 152 8.23 29.03 -33.31
N THR A 153 8.13 28.04 -34.21
CA THR A 153 7.09 27.00 -34.12
C THR A 153 7.20 26.16 -32.83
N PRO A 154 8.37 25.67 -32.39
CA PRO A 154 8.51 24.95 -31.11
C PRO A 154 8.11 25.80 -29.90
N VAL A 155 8.47 27.09 -29.88
CA VAL A 155 8.09 28.01 -28.80
C VAL A 155 6.58 28.23 -28.76
N LEU A 156 5.93 28.38 -29.92
CA LEU A 156 4.48 28.53 -30.00
C LEU A 156 3.73 27.23 -29.62
N VAL A 157 4.22 26.06 -30.02
CA VAL A 157 3.63 24.76 -29.65
C VAL A 157 3.84 24.49 -28.16
N CYS A 158 5.02 24.77 -27.61
CA CYS A 158 5.26 24.70 -26.18
C CYS A 158 4.32 25.62 -25.39
N ALA A 159 4.19 26.89 -25.82
CA ALA A 159 3.27 27.84 -25.21
C ALA A 159 1.81 27.37 -25.28
N TRP A 160 1.39 26.79 -26.41
CA TRP A 160 0.08 26.16 -26.55
C TRP A 160 -0.12 25.04 -25.53
N THR A 161 0.78 24.05 -25.45
CA THR A 161 0.65 22.94 -24.48
C THR A 161 0.71 23.42 -23.03
N VAL A 162 1.51 24.44 -22.72
CA VAL A 162 1.57 25.01 -21.36
C VAL A 162 0.24 25.67 -20.98
N LEU A 163 -0.42 26.36 -21.91
CA LEU A 163 -1.67 27.09 -21.67
C LEU A 163 -2.93 26.21 -21.75
N PHE A 164 -2.96 25.22 -22.64
CA PHE A 164 -4.16 24.42 -22.94
C PHE A 164 -4.15 23.00 -22.36
N GLU A 165 -2.99 22.42 -22.03
CA GLU A 165 -2.88 21.08 -21.42
C GLU A 165 -2.39 21.20 -19.96
N LEU A 166 -1.22 21.80 -19.76
CA LEU A 166 -0.55 21.82 -18.45
C LEU A 166 -1.27 22.73 -17.44
N ALA A 167 -1.71 23.93 -17.84
CA ALA A 167 -2.43 24.83 -16.94
C ALA A 167 -3.75 24.21 -16.40
N PRO A 168 -4.67 23.65 -17.23
CA PRO A 168 -5.85 22.96 -16.70
C PRO A 168 -5.52 21.67 -15.96
N ALA A 169 -4.46 20.93 -16.34
CA ALA A 169 -4.01 19.77 -15.56
C ALA A 169 -3.52 20.18 -14.15
N ILE A 170 -2.82 21.32 -14.04
CA ILE A 170 -2.39 21.88 -12.74
C ILE A 170 -3.59 22.34 -11.92
N THR A 171 -4.56 23.06 -12.50
CA THR A 171 -5.73 23.51 -11.73
C THR A 171 -6.63 22.34 -11.32
N ALA A 172 -6.79 21.30 -12.15
CA ALA A 172 -7.50 20.08 -11.78
C ALA A 172 -6.78 19.31 -10.65
N ARG A 173 -5.44 19.17 -10.73
CA ARG A 173 -4.62 18.60 -9.63
C ARG A 173 -4.74 19.41 -8.34
N GLN A 174 -4.72 20.74 -8.43
CA GLN A 174 -4.86 21.64 -7.29
C GLN A 174 -6.28 21.58 -6.70
N GLN A 175 -7.33 21.52 -7.52
CA GLN A 175 -8.71 21.34 -7.07
C GLN A 175 -8.95 19.98 -6.40
N ALA A 176 -8.36 18.91 -6.93
CA ALA A 176 -8.38 17.61 -6.26
C ALA A 176 -7.64 17.67 -4.92
N TRP A 177 -6.45 18.29 -4.88
CA TRP A 177 -5.69 18.49 -3.65
C TRP A 177 -6.43 19.35 -2.62
N ASP A 178 -7.13 20.40 -3.03
CA ASP A 178 -7.91 21.25 -2.13
C ASP A 178 -9.26 20.59 -1.74
N SER A 179 -9.77 19.64 -2.53
CA SER A 179 -10.93 18.80 -2.15
C SER A 179 -10.55 17.73 -1.12
N LEU A 180 -9.33 17.20 -1.19
CA LEU A 180 -8.80 16.18 -0.26
C LEU A 180 -8.16 16.80 0.99
N CYS A 181 -7.44 17.91 0.84
CA CYS A 181 -6.54 18.50 1.83
C CYS A 181 -6.75 20.01 2.04
N GLY A 182 -7.82 20.60 1.50
CA GLY A 182 -8.23 22.00 1.68
C GLY A 182 -9.35 22.20 2.72
N GLY A 183 -9.76 21.13 3.41
CA GLY A 183 -10.64 21.20 4.58
C GLY A 183 -9.96 21.83 5.81
N SER A 184 -10.46 21.52 7.01
CA SER A 184 -9.78 21.96 8.24
C SER A 184 -8.36 21.40 8.28
N ARG A 185 -7.36 22.28 8.35
CA ARG A 185 -5.96 21.94 8.66
C ARG A 185 -5.63 22.20 10.14
N GLN A 186 -6.67 22.31 10.97
CA GLN A 186 -6.57 22.64 12.39
C GLN A 186 -7.05 21.42 13.17
N PHE A 187 -6.19 20.41 13.28
CA PHE A 187 -6.42 19.18 14.01
C PHE A 187 -5.10 18.66 14.60
N VAL A 188 -5.16 17.77 15.60
CA VAL A 188 -4.01 16.98 16.04
C VAL A 188 -4.31 15.48 16.10
N VAL A 189 -3.28 14.71 16.42
CA VAL A 189 -3.01 13.39 15.84
C VAL A 189 -2.37 12.51 16.92
N ALA A 190 -3.06 11.45 17.35
CA ALA A 190 -2.64 10.43 18.31
C ALA A 190 -3.37 9.09 18.04
N THR A 191 -2.79 7.96 18.43
CA THR A 191 -3.42 6.62 18.32
C THR A 191 -3.89 6.11 19.68
N ASP A 192 -4.99 5.34 19.76
CA ASP A 192 -5.32 4.60 20.98
C ASP A 192 -4.41 3.39 21.19
N GLY A 193 -4.44 2.85 22.41
CA GLY A 193 -3.72 1.61 22.77
C GLY A 193 -4.19 0.35 22.05
N LEU A 194 -5.01 0.47 20.99
CA LEU A 194 -5.52 -0.60 20.15
C LEU A 194 -5.15 -0.42 18.67
N GLY A 195 -4.28 0.55 18.34
CA GLY A 195 -3.83 0.86 16.98
C GLY A 195 -4.84 1.67 16.17
N ARG A 196 -5.78 2.38 16.82
CA ARG A 196 -6.87 3.11 16.14
C ARG A 196 -6.75 4.64 16.26
N PRO A 197 -7.05 5.38 15.18
CA PRO A 197 -6.74 6.82 15.06
C PRO A 197 -7.58 7.87 15.87
N HIS A 198 -6.97 9.01 16.33
CA HIS A 198 -7.51 10.33 16.85
C HIS A 198 -6.88 11.70 16.26
N TRP A 199 -7.27 12.83 15.55
CA TRP A 199 -8.25 13.72 14.72
C TRP A 199 -9.63 14.32 15.11
N SER A 200 -9.63 15.49 15.75
CA SER A 200 -10.72 16.48 15.68
C SER A 200 -10.07 17.85 15.79
N SER A 201 -10.88 18.91 15.83
CA SER A 201 -10.39 20.28 15.66
C SER A 201 -9.49 20.75 16.81
N THR A 202 -8.51 21.59 16.48
CA THR A 202 -7.74 22.41 17.43
C THR A 202 -7.81 23.88 17.04
N GLU A 203 -7.31 24.78 17.89
CA GLU A 203 -7.08 26.17 17.50
C GLU A 203 -5.86 26.32 16.54
N PRO A 204 -5.80 27.38 15.71
CA PRO A 204 -4.66 27.65 14.85
C PRO A 204 -3.37 27.99 15.61
N TYR A 205 -2.25 27.39 15.21
CA TYR A 205 -0.94 27.63 15.81
C TYR A 205 -0.42 29.07 15.59
N VAL A 206 -0.25 29.80 16.70
CA VAL A 206 0.31 31.16 16.76
C VAL A 206 1.78 31.10 17.15
N ARG A 207 2.67 31.27 16.16
CA ARG A 207 4.13 31.27 16.36
C ARG A 207 4.54 32.35 17.38
N GLY A 208 4.93 31.91 18.58
CA GLY A 208 5.42 32.77 19.66
C GLY A 208 4.64 32.63 20.98
N GLN A 209 3.45 32.03 20.98
CA GLN A 209 2.78 31.64 22.22
C GLN A 209 3.55 30.49 22.91
N ARG A 210 3.63 30.54 24.25
CA ARG A 210 4.08 29.41 25.07
C ARG A 210 2.90 28.46 25.29
N TYR A 211 2.74 27.48 24.40
CA TYR A 211 1.79 26.40 24.60
C TYR A 211 2.19 25.51 25.77
N ARG A 212 1.27 25.31 26.71
CA ARG A 212 1.47 24.42 27.86
C ARG A 212 1.01 23.01 27.46
N VAL A 213 1.97 22.18 27.08
CA VAL A 213 1.75 20.84 26.49
C VAL A 213 0.84 19.96 27.35
N ASP A 214 0.90 20.09 28.67
CA ASP A 214 0.08 19.37 29.66
C ASP A 214 -1.44 19.47 29.38
N GLY A 215 -1.93 20.65 28.95
CA GLY A 215 -3.35 20.97 28.97
C GLY A 215 -4.20 20.20 27.96
N VAL A 216 -3.87 20.31 26.67
CA VAL A 216 -4.66 19.74 25.56
C VAL A 216 -4.78 18.21 25.68
N MET A 217 -3.75 17.55 26.21
CA MET A 217 -3.75 16.10 26.38
C MET A 217 -4.55 15.65 27.61
N GLN A 218 -4.62 16.46 28.68
CA GLN A 218 -5.54 16.20 29.80
C GLN A 218 -7.00 16.45 29.40
N GLU A 219 -7.28 17.49 28.62
CA GLU A 219 -8.63 17.87 28.20
C GLU A 219 -9.31 16.79 27.34
N ALA A 220 -8.56 16.19 26.40
CA ALA A 220 -9.01 15.03 25.64
C ALA A 220 -9.28 13.80 26.54
N VAL A 221 -8.48 13.59 27.59
CA VAL A 221 -8.65 12.48 28.55
C VAL A 221 -9.87 12.67 29.46
N GLU A 222 -10.24 13.91 29.81
CA GLU A 222 -11.45 14.19 30.59
C GLU A 222 -12.73 14.07 29.75
N LEU A 223 -12.68 14.38 28.46
CA LEU A 223 -13.78 14.13 27.52
C LEU A 223 -14.06 12.63 27.30
N VAL A 224 -13.01 11.82 27.15
CA VAL A 224 -13.15 10.35 27.07
C VAL A 224 -13.69 9.73 28.37
N ARG A 225 -13.58 10.43 29.50
CA ARG A 225 -14.17 10.05 30.80
C ARG A 225 -15.61 10.53 31.00
N GLY A 226 -16.28 11.07 29.97
CA GLY A 226 -17.72 11.33 29.96
C GLY A 226 -18.25 12.39 30.94
N ASN A 227 -17.39 13.05 31.72
CA ASN A 227 -17.81 13.82 32.90
C ASN A 227 -18.15 15.30 32.60
N ARG A 228 -18.32 15.65 31.32
CA ARG A 228 -18.83 16.95 30.82
C ARG A 228 -19.60 16.78 29.52
N THR A 229 -20.86 17.19 29.50
CA THR A 229 -21.74 17.16 28.32
C THR A 229 -21.59 18.40 27.40
N ASP A 230 -21.00 19.48 27.90
CA ASP A 230 -21.25 20.83 27.37
C ASP A 230 -20.16 21.34 26.39
N LEU A 231 -19.17 20.50 26.05
CA LEU A 231 -18.03 20.83 25.19
C LEU A 231 -17.85 19.78 24.07
N ALA A 232 -18.82 19.71 23.18
CA ALA A 232 -18.84 18.81 22.03
C ALA A 232 -17.90 19.25 20.88
N SER A 233 -16.59 19.44 21.15
CA SER A 233 -15.65 19.93 20.13
C SER A 233 -14.15 19.64 20.36
N SER A 234 -13.77 18.51 20.98
CA SER A 234 -12.34 18.10 21.08
C SER A 234 -12.09 16.60 21.38
N LEU A 235 -12.98 15.70 20.93
CA LEU A 235 -12.72 14.26 20.91
C LEU A 235 -12.18 13.86 19.54
N LEU A 236 -10.89 13.52 19.45
CA LEU A 236 -10.19 13.37 18.18
C LEU A 236 -10.33 11.92 17.57
N VAL A 237 -10.38 11.73 16.22
CA VAL A 237 -10.37 10.54 15.28
C VAL A 237 -9.42 10.76 14.02
N GLN A 238 -8.17 10.20 13.92
CA GLN A 238 -6.90 10.69 13.22
C GLN A 238 -6.80 10.92 11.70
N ASP A 239 -5.83 11.82 11.42
CA ASP A 239 -5.01 11.97 10.22
C ASP A 239 -3.56 11.46 10.45
N PRO A 240 -3.26 10.16 10.29
CA PRO A 240 -1.88 9.66 10.23
C PRO A 240 -1.30 9.85 8.81
N ASN A 241 0.01 9.62 8.60
CA ASN A 241 0.58 9.58 7.25
C ASN A 241 -0.09 8.46 6.43
N LEU A 242 -0.39 8.64 5.13
CA LEU A 242 -1.21 7.69 4.34
C LEU A 242 -0.72 6.23 4.46
N ASP A 243 0.58 6.03 4.32
CA ASP A 243 1.22 4.70 4.43
C ASP A 243 1.10 4.13 5.85
N GLU A 244 1.22 4.98 6.86
CA GLU A 244 1.16 4.68 8.30
C GLU A 244 -0.28 4.43 8.78
N VAL A 245 -1.29 5.11 8.17
CA VAL A 245 -2.70 4.72 8.27
C VAL A 245 -2.84 3.31 7.73
N THR A 246 -2.34 3.03 6.53
CA THR A 246 -2.55 1.72 5.92
C THR A 246 -1.78 0.62 6.63
N GLU A 247 -0.65 0.91 7.28
CA GLU A 247 0.07 -0.06 8.10
C GLU A 247 -0.63 -0.30 9.44
N GLU A 248 -0.94 0.73 10.25
CA GLU A 248 -1.61 0.54 11.54
C GLU A 248 -3.08 0.09 11.41
N THR A 249 -3.83 0.54 10.38
CA THR A 249 -5.20 0.04 10.13
C THR A 249 -5.25 -1.30 9.39
N SER A 250 -4.14 -1.79 8.83
CA SER A 250 -4.03 -3.19 8.37
C SER A 250 -3.44 -4.14 9.41
N GLN A 251 -2.85 -3.62 10.52
CA GLN A 251 -2.46 -4.46 11.65
C GLN A 251 -3.69 -5.17 12.23
N SER A 252 -3.74 -6.47 11.98
CA SER A 252 -4.75 -7.34 12.55
C SER A 252 -4.61 -7.41 14.08
N VAL A 253 -5.71 -7.78 14.76
CA VAL A 253 -5.71 -8.10 16.20
C VAL A 253 -4.63 -9.14 16.55
N ALA A 254 -4.27 -10.02 15.59
CA ALA A 254 -3.17 -10.97 15.76
C ALA A 254 -1.80 -10.32 15.87
N GLN A 255 -1.50 -9.32 15.04
CA GLN A 255 -0.23 -8.57 15.12
C GLN A 255 -0.18 -7.78 16.45
N ALA A 256 -1.24 -7.03 16.77
CA ALA A 256 -1.35 -6.27 18.01
C ALA A 256 -1.31 -7.12 19.30
N SER A 257 -1.65 -8.41 19.23
CA SER A 257 -1.53 -9.35 20.36
C SER A 257 -0.19 -10.10 20.37
N SER A 258 0.48 -10.25 19.21
CA SER A 258 1.71 -11.05 19.09
C SER A 258 2.90 -10.49 19.88
N GLY A 259 2.98 -9.17 20.05
CA GLY A 259 4.07 -8.48 20.76
C GLY A 259 3.87 -8.28 22.26
N LEU A 260 2.81 -8.84 22.85
CA LEU A 260 2.53 -8.71 24.29
C LEU A 260 3.14 -9.86 25.11
N GLU A 261 3.59 -9.53 26.32
CA GLU A 261 4.03 -10.52 27.30
C GLU A 261 2.87 -11.40 27.77
N CYS A 262 3.17 -12.62 28.22
CA CYS A 262 2.15 -13.49 28.82
C CYS A 262 1.99 -13.21 30.32
N SER A 263 1.53 -12.01 30.64
CA SER A 263 1.32 -11.51 32.00
C SER A 263 0.02 -10.69 32.04
N ASP A 264 -0.73 -10.78 33.15
CA ASP A 264 -1.84 -9.85 33.37
C ASP A 264 -1.29 -8.43 33.54
N ALA A 265 -1.93 -7.43 32.93
CA ALA A 265 -1.36 -6.08 32.88
C ALA A 265 -1.33 -5.36 34.25
N ASP A 266 -2.00 -5.90 35.27
CA ASP A 266 -1.90 -5.49 36.68
C ASP A 266 -0.83 -6.25 37.49
N ALA A 267 -0.23 -7.31 36.95
CA ALA A 267 0.89 -8.01 37.57
C ALA A 267 2.09 -7.04 37.69
N GLY A 268 2.56 -6.85 38.92
CA GLY A 268 3.63 -5.88 39.21
C GLY A 268 3.17 -4.53 39.77
N GLN A 269 1.91 -4.40 40.22
CA GLN A 269 1.47 -3.29 41.10
C GLN A 269 2.17 -3.33 42.48
N ALA A 270 3.46 -2.99 42.51
CA ALA A 270 4.21 -2.73 43.73
C ALA A 270 3.67 -1.46 44.44
N PRO A 271 3.75 -1.37 45.78
CA PRO A 271 3.10 -0.30 46.55
C PRO A 271 3.73 1.08 46.33
N ALA A 272 3.17 1.83 45.38
CA ALA A 272 3.15 3.30 45.23
C ALA A 272 4.48 4.10 45.26
N SER A 273 5.64 3.45 45.36
CA SER A 273 6.92 4.07 45.71
C SER A 273 8.03 3.91 44.67
N ALA A 274 7.82 3.07 43.65
CA ALA A 274 8.73 2.95 42.50
C ALA A 274 8.29 3.91 41.38
N SER A 275 9.10 4.92 41.07
CA SER A 275 8.80 5.99 40.10
C SER A 275 8.92 5.58 38.62
N SER A 276 8.73 4.28 38.32
CA SER A 276 8.92 3.68 36.99
C SER A 276 7.62 3.12 36.40
N VAL A 277 6.63 4.00 36.19
CA VAL A 277 5.75 3.96 35.01
C VAL A 277 5.04 2.61 34.73
N SER A 278 4.11 2.21 35.62
CA SER A 278 3.16 1.10 35.38
C SER A 278 2.06 1.48 34.36
N ARG A 279 2.48 1.78 33.12
CA ARG A 279 1.59 2.19 32.00
C ARG A 279 0.60 1.12 31.52
N PRO A 280 0.93 -0.19 31.46
CA PRO A 280 0.02 -1.21 30.91
C PRO A 280 -1.36 -1.22 31.57
N TRP A 281 -1.44 -1.40 32.90
CA TRP A 281 -2.75 -1.44 33.57
C TRP A 281 -3.57 -0.16 33.40
N THR A 282 -2.95 1.01 33.49
CA THR A 282 -3.70 2.28 33.42
C THR A 282 -4.40 2.46 32.07
N MET A 283 -3.76 2.04 30.97
CA MET A 283 -4.35 2.07 29.63
C MET A 283 -5.32 0.90 29.41
N GLY A 284 -4.92 -0.32 29.75
CA GLY A 284 -5.74 -1.53 29.62
C GLY A 284 -7.06 -1.42 30.39
N ARG A 285 -7.02 -1.00 31.65
CA ARG A 285 -8.20 -0.76 32.48
C ARG A 285 -9.11 0.31 31.87
N GLY A 286 -8.58 1.43 31.39
CA GLY A 286 -9.39 2.47 30.73
C GLY A 286 -10.11 1.95 29.48
N ILE A 287 -9.42 1.13 28.66
CA ILE A 287 -10.01 0.44 27.51
C ILE A 287 -11.07 -0.56 27.95
N LEU A 288 -10.80 -1.38 28.96
CA LEU A 288 -11.70 -2.41 29.49
C LEU A 288 -12.98 -1.79 30.08
N GLN A 289 -12.85 -0.73 30.90
CA GLN A 289 -13.97 0.06 31.43
C GLN A 289 -14.84 0.60 30.28
N ALA A 290 -14.21 1.18 29.25
CA ALA A 290 -14.92 1.74 28.10
C ALA A 290 -15.64 0.69 27.23
N VAL A 291 -15.04 -0.49 26.97
CA VAL A 291 -15.70 -1.53 26.15
C VAL A 291 -16.70 -2.38 26.91
N THR A 292 -16.59 -2.48 28.25
CA THR A 292 -17.59 -3.18 29.10
C THR A 292 -18.73 -2.29 29.55
N GLY A 293 -18.53 -0.96 29.57
CA GLY A 293 -19.42 -0.02 30.25
C GLY A 293 -19.35 -0.12 31.78
N ASN A 294 -18.35 -0.80 32.34
CA ASN A 294 -18.22 -1.01 33.77
C ASN A 294 -17.00 -0.26 34.34
N GLU A 295 -17.25 0.91 34.93
CA GLU A 295 -16.20 1.72 35.59
C GLU A 295 -15.62 1.07 36.86
N SER A 296 -16.29 0.08 37.46
CA SER A 296 -15.84 -0.56 38.70
C SER A 296 -14.66 -1.54 38.54
N LEU A 297 -14.29 -1.88 37.30
CA LEU A 297 -13.13 -2.74 37.02
C LEU A 297 -11.85 -2.11 37.58
N ALA A 298 -11.22 -2.77 38.56
CA ALA A 298 -10.06 -2.28 39.30
C ALA A 298 -8.81 -3.15 39.10
N ALA A 299 -9.00 -4.47 38.92
CA ALA A 299 -7.98 -5.49 38.67
C ALA A 299 -8.41 -6.47 37.56
N CYS A 300 -7.49 -7.31 37.07
CA CYS A 300 -7.78 -8.34 36.06
C CYS A 300 -8.76 -9.41 36.56
N SER A 301 -8.83 -9.66 37.86
CA SER A 301 -9.86 -10.52 38.49
C SER A 301 -11.28 -10.17 38.06
N ASP A 302 -11.55 -8.87 37.92
CA ASP A 302 -12.88 -8.32 37.64
C ASP A 302 -13.27 -8.51 36.17
N VAL A 303 -12.27 -8.85 35.33
CA VAL A 303 -12.36 -9.04 33.89
C VAL A 303 -12.70 -10.49 33.52
N ALA A 304 -12.52 -11.44 34.45
CA ALA A 304 -12.77 -12.87 34.27
C ALA A 304 -14.14 -13.21 33.61
N PRO A 305 -15.27 -12.56 33.95
CA PRO A 305 -16.57 -12.84 33.31
C PRO A 305 -16.62 -12.58 31.81
N PHE A 306 -15.73 -11.73 31.27
CA PHE A 306 -15.70 -11.37 29.85
C PHE A 306 -14.79 -12.28 29.02
N CYS A 307 -13.93 -13.08 29.65
CA CYS A 307 -12.87 -13.86 28.99
C CYS A 307 -13.37 -14.90 27.97
N LEU A 308 -14.64 -15.35 28.06
CA LEU A 308 -15.25 -16.30 27.12
C LEU A 308 -15.96 -15.63 25.93
N LEU A 309 -16.03 -14.29 25.87
CA LEU A 309 -16.75 -13.59 24.80
C LEU A 309 -15.92 -13.52 23.50
N VAL A 310 -16.57 -13.79 22.35
CA VAL A 310 -15.92 -13.71 21.02
C VAL A 310 -15.77 -12.26 20.54
N GLY A 311 -16.68 -11.37 20.94
CA GLY A 311 -16.67 -9.96 20.57
C GLY A 311 -15.55 -9.13 21.22
N LEU A 312 -15.47 -7.86 20.82
CA LEU A 312 -14.42 -6.90 21.22
C LEU A 312 -14.10 -6.92 22.72
N VAL A 313 -15.13 -7.02 23.57
CA VAL A 313 -14.99 -7.06 25.04
C VAL A 313 -14.10 -8.22 25.50
N GLY A 314 -14.37 -9.44 25.03
CA GLY A 314 -13.57 -10.62 25.39
C GLY A 314 -12.21 -10.66 24.69
N ILE A 315 -12.09 -10.07 23.50
CA ILE A 315 -10.79 -9.87 22.84
C ILE A 315 -9.91 -8.97 23.70
N ARG A 316 -10.41 -7.83 24.20
CA ARG A 316 -9.63 -6.95 25.08
C ARG A 316 -9.42 -7.54 26.47
N ALA A 317 -10.35 -8.33 26.99
CA ALA A 317 -10.16 -9.11 28.20
C ALA A 317 -8.92 -10.02 28.09
N ARG A 318 -8.85 -10.85 27.03
CA ARG A 318 -7.70 -11.74 26.78
C ARG A 318 -6.40 -11.00 26.46
N GLN A 319 -6.48 -9.82 25.86
CA GLN A 319 -5.31 -9.02 25.51
C GLN A 319 -4.66 -8.32 26.71
N TRP A 320 -5.46 -7.82 27.65
CA TRP A 320 -4.97 -7.10 28.83
C TRP A 320 -4.88 -7.96 30.10
N CYS A 321 -5.61 -9.07 30.15
CA CYS A 321 -5.62 -10.03 31.25
C CYS A 321 -5.44 -11.47 30.73
N PRO A 322 -4.34 -11.79 30.01
CA PRO A 322 -4.14 -13.10 29.41
C PRO A 322 -3.92 -14.24 30.43
N VAL A 323 -3.41 -13.95 31.62
CA VAL A 323 -3.20 -14.96 32.67
C VAL A 323 -4.53 -15.27 33.36
N THR A 324 -5.28 -14.26 33.81
CA THR A 324 -6.63 -14.40 34.38
C THR A 324 -7.62 -15.00 33.37
N CYS A 325 -7.57 -14.60 32.10
CA CYS A 325 -8.40 -15.24 31.07
C CYS A 325 -7.92 -16.64 30.66
N GLY A 326 -6.76 -17.10 31.13
CA GLY A 326 -6.31 -18.47 30.91
C GLY A 326 -5.63 -18.75 29.56
N CYS A 327 -5.15 -17.72 28.85
CA CYS A 327 -4.39 -17.85 27.60
C CYS A 327 -3.12 -18.71 27.75
N HIS A 328 -2.56 -18.79 28.96
CA HIS A 328 -1.28 -19.44 29.26
C HIS A 328 -1.37 -20.95 29.55
N SER A 329 -2.44 -21.45 30.18
CA SER A 329 -2.53 -22.85 30.66
C SER A 329 -3.63 -23.63 29.93
N PRO A 330 -3.41 -24.89 29.50
CA PRO A 330 -4.41 -25.70 28.81
C PRO A 330 -5.66 -25.97 29.64
N ARG A 331 -5.51 -26.19 30.95
CA ARG A 331 -6.63 -26.54 31.85
C ARG A 331 -7.48 -25.35 32.29
N SER A 332 -7.23 -24.14 31.78
CA SER A 332 -8.05 -22.96 32.11
C SER A 332 -9.48 -23.01 31.54
N GLY A 333 -9.75 -23.91 30.59
CA GLY A 333 -11.03 -24.00 29.91
C GLY A 333 -11.28 -22.93 28.84
N LEU A 334 -10.32 -22.05 28.59
CA LEU A 334 -10.45 -21.06 27.52
C LEU A 334 -10.48 -21.74 26.15
N LEU A 335 -11.63 -21.76 25.49
CA LEU A 335 -11.78 -22.32 24.14
C LEU A 335 -11.05 -21.49 23.07
N ILE A 336 -11.00 -20.16 23.22
CA ILE A 336 -10.48 -19.22 22.23
C ILE A 336 -9.15 -18.62 22.69
N ASP A 337 -8.06 -19.06 22.09
CA ASP A 337 -6.69 -18.67 22.47
C ASP A 337 -5.81 -18.17 21.31
N GLN A 338 -6.39 -17.91 20.13
CA GLN A 338 -5.64 -17.34 19.01
C GLN A 338 -5.28 -15.85 19.26
N PRO A 339 -4.12 -15.37 18.76
CA PRO A 339 -3.80 -13.94 18.74
C PRO A 339 -4.81 -13.09 17.99
N SER A 340 -5.42 -13.61 16.91
CA SER A 340 -6.53 -12.97 16.19
C SER A 340 -7.76 -12.68 17.06
N LEU A 341 -7.85 -13.32 18.23
CA LEU A 341 -8.95 -13.24 19.17
C LEU A 341 -8.49 -12.78 20.57
N GLY A 342 -7.26 -12.25 20.69
CA GLY A 342 -6.78 -11.47 21.83
C GLY A 342 -5.75 -12.12 22.73
N CYS A 343 -5.48 -13.43 22.65
CA CYS A 343 -4.44 -14.04 23.51
C CYS A 343 -3.03 -13.77 22.96
N PRO A 344 -2.06 -13.33 23.78
CA PRO A 344 -0.70 -13.05 23.31
C PRO A 344 0.00 -14.26 22.70
N GLY A 345 0.85 -14.01 21.68
CA GLY A 345 1.59 -15.07 21.00
C GLY A 345 2.46 -15.91 21.95
N LEU A 346 3.11 -15.24 22.90
CA LEU A 346 3.95 -15.86 23.93
C LEU A 346 3.16 -16.77 24.91
N CYS A 347 1.85 -16.54 25.08
CA CYS A 347 1.02 -17.43 25.89
C CYS A 347 0.79 -18.79 25.22
N ALA A 348 0.76 -18.85 23.88
CA ALA A 348 0.61 -20.10 23.15
C ALA A 348 1.85 -21.01 23.30
N ASP A 349 3.02 -20.45 23.61
CA ASP A 349 4.24 -21.20 23.90
C ASP A 349 4.20 -21.82 25.31
N ALA A 350 3.72 -21.07 26.31
CA ALA A 350 3.45 -21.58 27.66
C ALA A 350 2.39 -22.71 27.64
N TYR A 351 1.29 -22.49 26.91
CA TYR A 351 0.24 -23.50 26.72
C TYR A 351 0.79 -24.79 26.10
N ARG A 352 1.63 -24.69 25.07
CA ARG A 352 2.25 -25.85 24.42
C ARG A 352 3.24 -26.58 25.35
N ALA A 353 3.94 -25.86 26.22
CA ALA A 353 4.83 -26.46 27.22
C ALA A 353 4.06 -27.25 28.30
N GLU A 354 2.95 -26.73 28.81
CA GLU A 354 2.09 -27.44 29.78
C GLU A 354 1.33 -28.61 29.14
N SER A 355 0.74 -28.43 27.96
CA SER A 355 -0.01 -29.47 27.23
C SER A 355 0.88 -30.68 26.88
N GLY A 356 2.17 -30.44 26.56
CA GLY A 356 3.15 -31.52 26.33
C GLY A 356 3.47 -32.39 27.55
N LEU A 357 3.02 -32.02 28.76
CA LEU A 357 3.17 -32.81 30.00
C LEU A 357 1.88 -33.57 30.39
N ALA A 358 0.80 -33.40 29.61
CA ALA A 358 -0.47 -34.09 29.85
C ALA A 358 -0.30 -35.62 29.77
N HIS A 359 -0.69 -36.32 30.84
CA HIS A 359 -0.63 -37.77 30.88
C HIS A 359 -1.84 -38.36 30.14
N CYS A 360 -1.63 -39.43 29.37
CA CYS A 360 -2.71 -40.20 28.73
C CYS A 360 -3.53 -40.98 29.77
N ARG A 361 -4.40 -40.29 30.50
CA ARG A 361 -5.32 -40.85 31.48
C ARG A 361 -6.64 -40.09 31.42
N GLU A 362 -7.72 -40.84 31.25
CA GLU A 362 -9.06 -40.28 31.22
C GLU A 362 -9.53 -39.86 32.62
N GLN A 363 -10.24 -38.74 32.70
CA GLN A 363 -10.84 -38.25 33.94
C GLN A 363 -12.23 -38.88 34.14
N SER A 364 -12.64 -39.14 35.39
CA SER A 364 -13.98 -39.70 35.61
C SER A 364 -15.08 -38.65 35.39
N LEU A 365 -16.32 -39.10 35.27
CA LEU A 365 -17.49 -38.19 35.23
C LEU A 365 -17.55 -37.31 36.49
N GLN A 366 -17.18 -37.86 37.65
CA GLN A 366 -17.16 -37.09 38.90
C GLN A 366 -16.07 -36.01 38.87
N ASP A 367 -14.84 -36.37 38.45
CA ASP A 367 -13.72 -35.41 38.36
C ASP A 367 -14.03 -34.30 37.34
N THR A 368 -14.48 -34.65 36.13
CA THR A 368 -14.83 -33.68 35.08
C THR A 368 -16.00 -32.77 35.47
N SER A 369 -16.97 -33.26 36.26
CA SER A 369 -18.06 -32.41 36.79
C SER A 369 -17.62 -31.43 37.88
N GLN A 370 -16.40 -31.59 38.42
CA GLN A 370 -15.80 -30.75 39.46
C GLN A 370 -14.60 -29.93 38.94
N ASP A 371 -14.16 -30.15 37.71
CA ASP A 371 -13.11 -29.35 37.06
C ASP A 371 -13.73 -28.09 36.43
N ASP A 372 -13.49 -26.94 37.08
CA ASP A 372 -13.96 -25.62 36.61
C ASP A 372 -13.47 -25.28 35.19
N GLY A 373 -12.30 -25.79 34.78
CA GLY A 373 -11.75 -25.63 33.44
C GLY A 373 -12.51 -26.44 32.40
N PHE A 374 -12.84 -27.70 32.68
CA PHE A 374 -13.70 -28.51 31.81
C PHE A 374 -15.08 -27.85 31.65
N MET A 375 -15.66 -27.39 32.77
CA MET A 375 -16.95 -26.70 32.76
C MET A 375 -16.89 -25.35 32.04
N ALA A 376 -15.78 -24.61 32.12
CA ALA A 376 -15.54 -23.39 31.34
C ALA A 376 -15.35 -23.69 29.84
N TYR A 377 -14.67 -24.78 29.48
CA TYR A 377 -14.51 -25.23 28.09
C TYR A 377 -15.86 -25.57 27.44
N VAL A 378 -16.69 -26.35 28.15
CA VAL A 378 -18.04 -26.74 27.69
C VAL A 378 -18.95 -25.52 27.54
N ARG A 379 -18.95 -24.59 28.51
CA ARG A 379 -19.63 -23.28 28.37
C ARG A 379 -19.07 -22.48 27.19
N GLY A 380 -17.77 -22.55 26.94
CA GLY A 380 -17.10 -21.96 25.79
C GLY A 380 -17.67 -22.48 24.47
N ILE A 381 -17.85 -23.80 24.32
CA ILE A 381 -18.47 -24.39 23.11
C ILE A 381 -19.88 -23.82 22.92
N GLN A 382 -20.70 -23.83 23.97
CA GLN A 382 -22.07 -23.30 23.94
C GLN A 382 -22.11 -21.79 23.62
N ALA A 383 -21.16 -21.00 24.13
CA ALA A 383 -21.11 -19.55 23.91
C ALA A 383 -20.52 -19.13 22.57
N VAL A 384 -19.64 -19.96 21.96
CA VAL A 384 -18.92 -19.64 20.71
C VAL A 384 -19.66 -20.18 19.48
N PHE A 385 -20.01 -21.47 19.47
CA PHE A 385 -20.54 -22.12 18.25
C PHE A 385 -22.03 -21.83 17.97
N VAL A 386 -22.64 -20.92 18.72
CA VAL A 386 -23.94 -20.28 18.42
C VAL A 386 -23.80 -18.92 17.74
N GLN A 387 -22.59 -18.36 17.65
CA GLN A 387 -22.37 -17.01 17.11
C GLN A 387 -22.18 -17.03 15.59
N ARG A 388 -22.68 -15.99 14.93
CA ARG A 388 -22.68 -15.87 13.47
C ARG A 388 -21.26 -15.97 12.90
N GLY A 389 -21.03 -16.94 12.01
CA GLY A 389 -19.71 -17.24 11.44
C GLY A 389 -18.84 -18.22 12.25
N PHE A 390 -19.35 -18.73 13.37
CA PHE A 390 -18.85 -19.89 14.11
C PHE A 390 -19.94 -20.97 14.28
N GLU A 391 -21.08 -20.86 13.59
CA GLU A 391 -22.26 -21.73 13.76
C GLU A 391 -21.95 -23.22 13.55
N ALA A 392 -21.94 -24.00 14.64
CA ALA A 392 -21.73 -25.45 14.63
C ALA A 392 -22.66 -26.16 15.62
N PRO A 393 -23.98 -26.27 15.32
CA PRO A 393 -24.97 -26.82 16.26
C PRO A 393 -24.69 -28.28 16.68
N GLY A 394 -23.96 -29.04 15.86
CA GLY A 394 -23.51 -30.39 16.22
C GLY A 394 -22.47 -30.42 17.35
N LEU A 395 -21.68 -29.35 17.54
CA LEU A 395 -20.77 -29.21 18.68
C LEU A 395 -21.49 -28.70 19.92
N VAL A 396 -22.47 -27.80 19.77
CA VAL A 396 -23.31 -27.33 20.89
C VAL A 396 -24.08 -28.52 21.50
N ALA A 397 -24.75 -29.33 20.68
CA ALA A 397 -25.44 -30.54 21.13
C ALA A 397 -24.50 -31.66 21.64
N LEU A 398 -23.19 -31.56 21.40
CA LEU A 398 -22.16 -32.42 21.98
C LEU A 398 -21.70 -31.88 23.35
N ALA A 399 -21.54 -30.56 23.50
CA ALA A 399 -21.28 -29.91 24.78
C ALA A 399 -22.38 -30.20 25.82
N ASP A 400 -23.65 -30.19 25.41
CA ASP A 400 -24.77 -30.57 26.27
C ASP A 400 -24.65 -32.02 26.78
N GLN A 401 -24.07 -32.93 25.97
CA GLN A 401 -23.77 -34.30 26.38
C GLN A 401 -22.52 -34.40 27.25
N MET A 402 -21.52 -33.53 27.04
CA MET A 402 -20.33 -33.44 27.90
C MET A 402 -20.70 -33.04 29.34
N LEU A 403 -21.69 -32.17 29.54
CA LEU A 403 -22.22 -31.86 30.88
C LEU A 403 -22.79 -33.09 31.61
N ALA A 404 -23.40 -34.04 30.88
CA ALA A 404 -24.06 -35.21 31.45
C ALA A 404 -23.19 -36.47 31.48
N ARG A 405 -22.11 -36.53 30.68
CA ARG A 405 -21.33 -37.76 30.43
C ARG A 405 -19.81 -37.54 30.43
N GLY A 406 -19.33 -36.32 30.65
CA GLY A 406 -17.92 -35.97 30.64
C GLY A 406 -17.26 -36.37 29.31
N CYS A 407 -16.03 -36.88 29.40
CA CYS A 407 -15.25 -37.33 28.24
C CYS A 407 -15.85 -38.53 27.49
N GLN A 408 -16.81 -39.28 28.07
CA GLN A 408 -17.53 -40.33 27.33
C GLN A 408 -18.39 -39.75 26.20
N ALA A 409 -18.87 -38.51 26.31
CA ALA A 409 -19.56 -37.84 25.20
C ALA A 409 -18.61 -37.61 24.01
N VAL A 410 -17.35 -37.24 24.28
CA VAL A 410 -16.30 -37.05 23.27
C VAL A 410 -16.00 -38.39 22.57
N ALA A 411 -15.82 -39.47 23.34
CA ALA A 411 -15.55 -40.81 22.80
C ALA A 411 -16.71 -41.32 21.92
N ASP A 412 -17.95 -41.23 22.39
CA ASP A 412 -19.14 -41.68 21.66
C ASP A 412 -19.49 -40.77 20.45
N GLY A 413 -19.06 -39.51 20.46
CA GLY A 413 -19.34 -38.54 19.41
C GLY A 413 -18.67 -38.84 18.07
N GLY A 414 -17.58 -39.62 18.06
CA GLY A 414 -16.84 -40.02 16.86
C GLY A 414 -16.50 -38.83 15.97
N ARG A 415 -16.90 -38.87 14.68
CA ARG A 415 -16.68 -37.76 13.71
C ARG A 415 -17.32 -36.41 14.11
N ARG A 416 -18.23 -36.37 15.10
CA ARG A 416 -18.75 -35.11 15.64
C ARG A 416 -17.83 -34.52 16.72
N ALA A 417 -17.05 -35.36 17.40
CA ALA A 417 -16.09 -34.96 18.42
C ALA A 417 -14.69 -34.68 17.86
N GLU A 418 -14.36 -35.25 16.70
CA GLU A 418 -13.10 -35.04 15.96
C GLU A 418 -12.63 -33.57 15.92
N PRO A 419 -13.47 -32.55 15.63
CA PRO A 419 -13.06 -31.14 15.67
C PRO A 419 -12.62 -30.64 17.06
N LEU A 420 -13.21 -31.16 18.14
CA LEU A 420 -12.82 -30.84 19.51
C LEU A 420 -11.47 -31.48 19.85
N CYS A 421 -11.19 -32.68 19.32
CA CYS A 421 -9.90 -33.34 19.53
C CYS A 421 -8.77 -32.72 18.70
N THR A 422 -9.04 -32.24 17.48
CA THR A 422 -8.04 -31.56 16.64
C THR A 422 -7.85 -30.08 16.98
N GLY A 423 -8.76 -29.48 17.75
CA GLY A 423 -8.78 -28.02 17.97
C GLY A 423 -9.03 -27.23 16.68
N SER A 424 -9.79 -27.80 15.74
CA SER A 424 -10.00 -27.18 14.42
C SER A 424 -11.31 -27.59 13.75
N LEU A 425 -11.97 -26.64 13.10
CA LEU A 425 -13.20 -26.89 12.33
C LEU A 425 -13.17 -26.12 11.00
N ALA A 426 -13.44 -26.81 9.91
CA ALA A 426 -13.57 -26.23 8.57
C ALA A 426 -15.01 -25.77 8.31
N PHE A 427 -15.20 -24.45 8.18
CA PHE A 427 -16.48 -23.84 7.82
C PHE A 427 -16.57 -23.67 6.30
N ASN A 428 -17.73 -24.05 5.74
CA ASN A 428 -18.08 -23.93 4.31
C ASN A 428 -17.05 -24.52 3.32
N GLY A 429 -16.21 -25.45 3.78
CA GLY A 429 -15.17 -26.10 2.97
C GLY A 429 -13.95 -25.21 2.62
N THR A 430 -13.91 -23.96 3.07
CA THR A 430 -12.88 -22.97 2.69
C THR A 430 -12.17 -22.29 3.85
N THR A 431 -12.80 -22.22 5.03
CA THR A 431 -12.28 -21.43 6.17
C THR A 431 -12.10 -22.31 7.40
N THR A 432 -10.87 -22.74 7.69
CA THR A 432 -10.56 -23.40 8.96
C THR A 432 -10.47 -22.38 10.09
N ARG A 433 -11.20 -22.62 11.18
CA ARG A 433 -10.97 -21.97 12.48
C ARG A 433 -10.20 -22.92 13.38
N HIS A 434 -9.30 -22.38 14.19
CA HIS A 434 -8.63 -23.11 15.25
C HIS A 434 -9.06 -22.57 16.61
N PHE A 435 -9.09 -23.46 17.59
CA PHE A 435 -9.51 -23.26 18.98
C PHE A 435 -8.86 -24.36 19.82
N ARG A 436 -8.93 -24.28 21.15
CA ARG A 436 -8.26 -25.27 22.00
C ARG A 436 -8.83 -26.67 21.84
N SER A 437 -7.94 -27.66 21.88
CA SER A 437 -8.34 -29.07 21.89
C SER A 437 -8.95 -29.44 23.25
N VAL A 438 -9.95 -30.33 23.23
CA VAL A 438 -10.47 -30.96 24.45
C VAL A 438 -9.52 -32.04 25.00
N ARG A 439 -8.46 -32.41 24.26
CA ARG A 439 -7.49 -33.45 24.62
C ARG A 439 -6.81 -33.22 25.98
N ASP A 440 -6.60 -31.98 26.39
CA ASP A 440 -6.02 -31.64 27.70
C ASP A 440 -6.94 -32.02 28.89
N PHE A 441 -8.24 -32.20 28.64
CA PHE A 441 -9.22 -32.72 29.59
C PHE A 441 -9.57 -34.19 29.33
N CYS A 442 -9.71 -34.56 28.05
CA CYS A 442 -10.22 -35.84 27.56
C CYS A 442 -9.22 -36.58 26.64
N PRO A 443 -8.02 -36.96 27.14
CA PRO A 443 -6.93 -37.43 26.29
C PRO A 443 -7.21 -38.79 25.64
N VAL A 444 -7.89 -39.71 26.33
CA VAL A 444 -8.12 -41.07 25.83
C VAL A 444 -9.25 -41.08 24.81
N ALA A 445 -10.34 -40.34 25.08
CA ALA A 445 -11.41 -40.09 24.12
C ALA A 445 -10.90 -39.45 22.82
N CYS A 446 -9.86 -38.62 22.90
CA CYS A 446 -9.19 -38.00 21.76
C CYS A 446 -7.98 -38.78 21.20
N GLY A 447 -7.82 -40.06 21.57
CA GLY A 447 -6.81 -40.96 21.01
C GLY A 447 -5.38 -40.43 21.11
N CYS A 448 -4.79 -40.59 22.30
CA CYS A 448 -3.39 -40.24 22.64
C CYS A 448 -2.38 -40.64 21.54
#